data_AF-A0A7X6K7C1-F1
#
_entry.id   AF-A0A7X6K7C1-F1
#
_cell.length_a   1.000
_cell.length_b   1.000
_cell.length_c   1.000
_cell.angle_alpha   90.00
_cell.angle_beta   90.00
_cell.angle_gamma   90.00
#
_symmetry.space_group_name_H-M   'P 1'
#
loop_
_entity.id
_entity.type
_entity.pdbx_description
1 polymer ?
#
loop_
_entity_poly.entity_id
_entity_poly.type
_entity_poly.pdbx_seq_one_letter_code
_entity_poly.pdbx_strand_id
1 'polypeptide(L)'
;MPAHETAFRHNGVLVEYKRRAGRLDRRHLIVMFTGLRPLDAYDFDGRSSRDSQAHWLWIKDKFDGYYAYTVCRNMDHGIEHAVMALIDAELARLGLTRNECTLAGISKGGFPALYYGIKYNFRNIVATAPQVYVGTHARQVRPKIFAHMTGGGGDREQELLDALIPEAVAADRGTDKNIYLFSSAQDQFHQAQIVPALPMFAKYPNFNYIESDSDLVWNHAGVIRYNLPLMLSILYAAAENAPPRFGMVRNGNRLAPGARRKVLERQRAAGGVVVNLSSGRLAGPRFFPEGTGFLRGHAVDSADALSTVLVLAGSGRRYEFPLAADRADPSVSFRYYEEAACDYNRARFASPKKLGIDLSQVPAGSYELLLRLVLPGQAAEVPLRSTDPVRSESHLDGLLYRLRSDERRAVLDVRPVVGAAPKQAVFRLRKSWARGPLVHLDGDFAVRGVQLPDRKTGSYYLVLRGAGKTHARALVCGGLDGPDIDFGDGLGNYAAARFSTPRKSGVDVSGLRPGRYDVAVTLSCAGAVYTLPAGKTVQITVDDAGTTSASIRSSLTMPLAPGLRAVPVRRLPRYLKRHLGRRMARLLRR
;
A
#
# COMPACT_ATOMS: atom_id res chain seq x y z
N MET A 1 8.62 -12.51 12.70
CA MET A 1 8.86 -12.92 11.30
C MET A 1 7.65 -12.50 10.47
N PRO A 2 7.81 -11.85 9.30
CA PRO A 2 6.71 -11.66 8.36
C PRO A 2 6.19 -13.03 7.89
N ALA A 3 4.87 -13.20 7.75
CA ALA A 3 4.29 -14.43 7.26
C ALA A 3 4.60 -14.60 5.76
N HIS A 4 5.34 -15.65 5.41
CA HIS A 4 5.63 -15.98 4.02
C HIS A 4 4.45 -16.74 3.42
N GLU A 5 4.12 -16.42 2.17
CA GLU A 5 3.15 -17.17 1.40
C GLU A 5 3.71 -18.55 1.05
N THR A 6 2.87 -19.57 1.18
CA THR A 6 3.18 -20.98 0.95
C THR A 6 2.00 -21.61 0.20
N ALA A 7 2.20 -22.80 -0.35
CA ALA A 7 1.13 -23.55 -0.97
C ALA A 7 1.11 -25.01 -0.50
N PHE A 8 -0.08 -25.59 -0.47
CA PHE A 8 -0.35 -26.97 -0.11
C PHE A 8 -1.05 -27.66 -1.27
N ARG A 9 -0.66 -28.90 -1.59
CA ARG A 9 -1.29 -29.67 -2.67
C ARG A 9 -1.96 -30.90 -2.10
N HIS A 10 -3.21 -31.12 -2.48
CA HIS A 10 -3.98 -32.31 -2.13
C HIS A 10 -4.86 -32.70 -3.31
N ASN A 11 -4.73 -33.93 -3.79
CA ASN A 11 -5.47 -34.48 -4.93
C ASN A 11 -5.53 -33.54 -6.15
N GLY A 12 -4.38 -32.96 -6.52
CA GLY A 12 -4.26 -32.04 -7.67
C GLY A 12 -4.67 -30.59 -7.39
N VAL A 13 -5.38 -30.30 -6.29
CA VAL A 13 -5.79 -28.94 -5.91
C VAL A 13 -4.67 -28.24 -5.15
N LEU A 14 -4.38 -26.99 -5.53
CA LEU A 14 -3.41 -26.11 -4.87
C LEU A 14 -4.16 -25.14 -3.94
N VAL A 15 -3.80 -25.14 -2.66
CA VAL A 15 -4.30 -24.18 -1.66
C VAL A 15 -3.17 -23.22 -1.31
N GLU A 16 -3.32 -21.94 -1.66
CA GLU A 16 -2.39 -20.89 -1.26
C GLU A 16 -2.74 -20.36 0.14
N TYR A 17 -1.73 -20.23 1.01
CA TYR A 17 -1.94 -19.83 2.39
C TYR A 17 -0.75 -19.06 2.98
N LYS A 18 -1.00 -18.39 4.09
CA LYS A 18 0.02 -17.86 5.00
C LYS A 18 -0.16 -18.46 6.37
N ARG A 19 0.95 -18.59 7.11
CA ARG A 19 0.89 -18.97 8.51
C ARG A 19 1.78 -18.09 9.38
N ARG A 20 1.40 -17.97 10.64
CA ARG A 20 2.21 -17.34 11.68
C ARG A 20 2.15 -18.19 12.93
N ALA A 21 3.32 -18.46 13.50
CA ALA A 21 3.41 -19.13 14.79
C ALA A 21 2.78 -18.27 15.88
N GLY A 22 2.14 -18.93 16.84
CA GLY A 22 1.73 -18.32 18.09
C GLY A 22 2.93 -17.81 18.88
N ARG A 23 2.62 -17.06 19.91
CA ARG A 23 3.57 -16.52 20.88
C ARG A 23 3.23 -17.11 22.24
N LEU A 24 4.25 -17.20 23.09
CA LEU A 24 4.13 -17.83 24.41
C LEU A 24 3.66 -19.29 24.28
N ASP A 25 2.95 -19.80 25.27
CA ASP A 25 2.41 -21.15 25.40
C ASP A 25 0.96 -21.29 24.88
N ARG A 26 0.49 -20.35 24.04
CA ARG A 26 -0.91 -20.33 23.57
C ARG A 26 -1.16 -21.40 22.51
N ARG A 27 -1.77 -22.51 22.96
CA ARG A 27 -2.10 -23.69 22.15
C ARG A 27 -3.45 -23.54 21.46
N HIS A 28 -3.53 -22.64 20.49
CA HIS A 28 -4.75 -22.43 19.69
C HIS A 28 -4.44 -21.99 18.26
N LEU A 29 -5.20 -22.49 17.30
CA LEU A 29 -5.12 -22.11 15.88
C LEU A 29 -6.32 -21.26 15.46
N ILE A 30 -6.06 -20.10 14.87
CA ILE A 30 -7.08 -19.30 14.19
C ILE A 30 -6.91 -19.51 12.68
N VAL A 31 -7.94 -20.06 12.04
CA VAL A 31 -8.04 -20.18 10.58
C VAL A 31 -8.89 -19.03 10.07
N MET A 32 -8.31 -18.17 9.23
CA MET A 32 -8.98 -17.01 8.66
C MET A 32 -9.23 -17.21 7.16
N PHE A 33 -10.51 -17.27 6.78
CA PHE A 33 -10.95 -17.31 5.39
C PHE A 33 -11.10 -15.91 4.82
N THR A 34 -10.48 -15.67 3.67
CA THR A 34 -10.49 -14.35 3.02
C THR A 34 -11.86 -14.04 2.39
N GLY A 35 -12.36 -12.84 2.62
CA GLY A 35 -13.51 -12.26 1.94
C GLY A 35 -13.23 -11.85 0.49
N LEU A 36 -13.99 -10.88 -0.02
CA LEU A 36 -13.79 -10.33 -1.37
C LEU A 36 -12.77 -9.19 -1.35
N ARG A 37 -11.50 -9.54 -1.50
CA ARG A 37 -10.36 -8.61 -1.64
C ARG A 37 -9.81 -8.67 -3.07
N PRO A 38 -8.74 -7.96 -3.47
CA PRO A 38 -7.96 -8.39 -4.63
C PRO A 38 -7.51 -9.85 -4.45
N LEU A 39 -7.46 -10.64 -5.53
CA LEU A 39 -7.24 -12.09 -5.48
C LEU A 39 -6.02 -12.52 -4.65
N ASP A 40 -4.96 -11.69 -4.61
CA ASP A 40 -3.71 -11.99 -3.90
C ASP A 40 -3.62 -11.38 -2.49
N ALA A 41 -4.75 -11.04 -1.87
CA ALA A 41 -4.79 -10.48 -0.52
C ALA A 41 -5.29 -11.48 0.52
N TYR A 42 -4.96 -11.22 1.78
CA TYR A 42 -5.46 -11.94 2.96
C TYR A 42 -6.14 -10.94 3.90
N ASP A 43 -7.29 -11.31 4.45
CA ASP A 43 -7.94 -10.52 5.49
C ASP A 43 -7.25 -10.73 6.84
N PHE A 44 -7.23 -9.68 7.67
CA PHE A 44 -6.58 -9.68 9.00
C PHE A 44 -5.05 -9.91 9.03
N ASP A 45 -4.39 -10.09 7.89
CA ASP A 45 -2.92 -10.09 7.82
C ASP A 45 -2.37 -8.68 8.18
N GLY A 46 -1.26 -8.63 8.92
CA GLY A 46 -0.65 -7.39 9.39
C GLY A 46 -1.24 -6.84 10.69
N ARG A 47 -1.70 -5.58 10.68
CA ARG A 47 -2.01 -4.83 11.92
C ARG A 47 -3.12 -5.49 12.75
N SER A 48 -4.20 -5.95 12.14
CA SER A 48 -5.37 -6.47 12.86
C SER A 48 -5.11 -7.73 13.66
N SER A 49 -4.13 -8.55 13.25
CA SER A 49 -3.76 -9.77 13.99
C SER A 49 -2.47 -9.60 14.80
N ARG A 50 -1.83 -8.42 14.79
CA ARG A 50 -0.47 -8.22 15.33
C ARG A 50 -0.33 -8.61 16.80
N ASP A 51 -1.37 -8.38 17.58
CA ASP A 51 -1.35 -8.53 19.04
C ASP A 51 -1.91 -9.88 19.50
N SER A 52 -2.43 -10.68 18.58
CA SER A 52 -2.86 -12.05 18.86
C SER A 52 -1.68 -12.93 19.26
N GLN A 53 -1.88 -13.72 20.31
CA GLN A 53 -0.90 -14.71 20.78
C GLN A 53 -1.10 -16.10 20.16
N ALA A 54 -2.28 -16.40 19.62
CA ALA A 54 -2.58 -17.66 18.90
C ALA A 54 -1.72 -17.89 17.64
N HIS A 55 -1.68 -19.14 17.18
CA HIS A 55 -1.27 -19.48 15.82
C HIS A 55 -2.30 -18.97 14.80
N TRP A 56 -1.84 -18.58 13.62
CA TRP A 56 -2.71 -18.14 12.52
C TRP A 56 -2.43 -18.90 11.26
N LEU A 57 -3.49 -19.27 10.56
CA LEU A 57 -3.51 -19.81 9.21
C LEU A 57 -4.48 -18.98 8.38
N TRP A 58 -3.98 -18.24 7.39
CA TRP A 58 -4.81 -17.51 6.45
C TRP A 58 -4.91 -18.27 5.14
N ILE A 59 -6.13 -18.50 4.67
CA ILE A 59 -6.39 -19.24 3.43
C ILE A 59 -6.87 -18.25 2.36
N LYS A 60 -6.17 -18.27 1.22
CA LYS A 60 -6.55 -17.49 0.05
C LYS A 60 -7.66 -18.24 -0.69
N ASP A 61 -8.69 -17.53 -1.11
CA ASP A 61 -9.69 -18.09 -2.01
C ASP A 61 -9.31 -17.74 -3.45
N LYS A 62 -8.43 -18.55 -4.02
CA LYS A 62 -7.96 -18.42 -5.39
C LYS A 62 -7.68 -19.83 -5.93
N PHE A 63 -8.60 -20.33 -6.73
CA PHE A 63 -8.54 -21.67 -7.31
C PHE A 63 -8.70 -21.54 -8.81
N ASP A 64 -7.66 -21.92 -9.54
CA ASP A 64 -7.54 -21.74 -11.00
C ASP A 64 -7.75 -20.29 -11.44
N GLY A 65 -7.19 -19.36 -10.68
CA GLY A 65 -7.21 -17.92 -10.98
C GLY A 65 -8.49 -17.19 -10.61
N TYR A 66 -9.46 -17.85 -9.95
CA TYR A 66 -10.73 -17.24 -9.59
C TYR A 66 -11.24 -17.63 -8.20
N TYR A 67 -12.29 -16.94 -7.73
CA TYR A 67 -12.93 -17.23 -6.44
C TYR A 67 -13.81 -18.48 -6.52
N ALA A 68 -13.76 -19.31 -5.50
CA ALA A 68 -14.53 -20.55 -5.40
C ALA A 68 -15.26 -20.68 -4.04
N TYR A 69 -15.34 -19.59 -3.27
CA TYR A 69 -15.82 -19.59 -1.87
C TYR A 69 -15.05 -20.56 -0.96
N THR A 70 -13.86 -21.00 -1.38
CA THR A 70 -13.11 -22.13 -0.82
C THR A 70 -13.87 -23.46 -0.81
N VAL A 71 -14.87 -23.65 -1.67
CA VAL A 71 -15.80 -24.81 -1.66
C VAL A 71 -15.65 -25.68 -2.90
N CYS A 72 -15.94 -25.15 -4.09
CA CYS A 72 -16.03 -25.96 -5.30
C CYS A 72 -15.74 -25.18 -6.59
N ARG A 73 -15.40 -25.93 -7.65
CA ARG A 73 -15.30 -25.44 -9.03
C ARG A 73 -15.99 -26.46 -9.93
N ASN A 74 -16.82 -26.01 -10.87
CA ASN A 74 -17.64 -26.90 -11.71
C ASN A 74 -18.45 -27.94 -10.89
N MET A 75 -18.96 -27.56 -9.72
CA MET A 75 -19.60 -28.44 -8.72
C MET A 75 -18.70 -29.56 -8.17
N ASP A 76 -17.40 -29.55 -8.45
CA ASP A 76 -16.41 -30.45 -7.83
C ASP A 76 -15.91 -29.86 -6.50
N HIS A 77 -16.14 -30.61 -5.42
CA HIS A 77 -15.76 -30.28 -4.04
C HIS A 77 -14.31 -30.67 -3.67
N GLY A 78 -13.45 -30.96 -4.64
CA GLY A 78 -12.02 -31.18 -4.40
C GLY A 78 -11.33 -30.03 -3.66
N ILE A 79 -11.82 -28.79 -3.84
CA ILE A 79 -11.36 -27.61 -3.10
C ILE A 79 -11.64 -27.73 -1.61
N GLU A 80 -12.87 -28.08 -1.23
CA GLU A 80 -13.25 -28.35 0.15
C GLU A 80 -12.34 -29.40 0.80
N HIS A 81 -12.12 -30.53 0.12
CA HIS A 81 -11.23 -31.58 0.63
C HIS A 81 -9.79 -31.10 0.83
N ALA A 82 -9.25 -30.34 -0.11
CA ALA A 82 -7.88 -29.82 -0.03
C ALA A 82 -7.70 -28.77 1.08
N VAL A 83 -8.69 -27.90 1.27
CA VAL A 83 -8.71 -26.90 2.34
C VAL A 83 -8.77 -27.59 3.70
N MET A 84 -9.64 -28.59 3.86
CA MET A 84 -9.73 -29.35 5.10
C MET A 84 -8.46 -30.15 5.39
N ALA A 85 -7.87 -30.79 4.37
CA ALA A 85 -6.60 -31.49 4.51
C ALA A 85 -5.45 -30.56 4.95
N LEU A 86 -5.43 -29.31 4.47
CA LEU A 86 -4.47 -28.30 4.95
C LEU A 86 -4.70 -27.97 6.43
N ILE A 87 -5.94 -27.71 6.83
CA ILE A 87 -6.27 -27.36 8.22
C ILE A 87 -5.89 -28.52 9.16
N ASP A 88 -6.27 -29.76 8.82
CA ASP A 88 -5.94 -30.94 9.62
C ASP A 88 -4.42 -31.18 9.69
N ALA A 89 -3.68 -30.96 8.59
CA ALA A 89 -2.22 -31.04 8.59
C ALA A 89 -1.56 -29.99 9.51
N GLU A 90 -2.07 -28.76 9.54
CA GLU A 90 -1.57 -27.73 10.44
C GLU A 90 -1.93 -27.99 11.90
N LEU A 91 -3.12 -28.53 12.19
CA LEU A 91 -3.50 -28.99 13.52
C LEU A 91 -2.56 -30.11 14.00
N ALA A 92 -2.34 -31.13 13.18
CA ALA A 92 -1.42 -32.23 13.48
C ALA A 92 0.01 -31.73 13.73
N ARG A 93 0.50 -30.80 12.89
CA ARG A 93 1.83 -30.18 13.05
C ARG A 93 1.98 -29.43 14.37
N LEU A 94 0.90 -28.86 14.90
CA LEU A 94 0.87 -28.11 16.17
C LEU A 94 0.49 -29.00 17.37
N GLY A 95 0.15 -30.27 17.13
CA GLY A 95 -0.40 -31.17 18.14
C GLY A 95 -1.73 -30.68 18.73
N LEU A 96 -2.53 -29.96 17.94
CA LEU A 96 -3.82 -29.39 18.34
C LEU A 96 -4.97 -30.23 17.77
N THR A 97 -6.13 -30.10 18.40
CA THR A 97 -7.39 -30.67 17.93
C THR A 97 -8.34 -29.59 17.39
N ARG A 98 -9.45 -30.00 16.78
CA ARG A 98 -10.50 -29.07 16.33
C ARG A 98 -11.18 -28.29 17.46
N ASN A 99 -11.00 -28.73 18.71
CA ASN A 99 -11.45 -28.00 19.91
C ASN A 99 -10.57 -26.77 20.21
N GLU A 100 -9.30 -26.82 19.83
CA GLU A 100 -8.28 -25.76 20.00
C GLU A 100 -8.11 -24.96 18.70
N CYS A 101 -9.21 -24.85 17.94
CA CYS A 101 -9.22 -24.18 16.65
C CYS A 101 -10.45 -23.27 16.52
N THR A 102 -10.24 -22.09 15.94
CA THR A 102 -11.31 -21.17 15.54
C THR A 102 -11.31 -20.98 14.05
N LEU A 103 -12.44 -21.30 13.41
CA LEU A 103 -12.69 -20.93 12.03
C LEU A 103 -13.34 -19.55 11.98
N ALA A 104 -12.75 -18.63 11.23
CA ALA A 104 -13.19 -17.25 11.19
C ALA A 104 -13.22 -16.69 9.76
N GLY A 105 -14.16 -15.79 9.49
CA GLY A 105 -14.20 -15.11 8.20
C GLY A 105 -15.23 -14.00 8.12
N ILE A 106 -15.07 -13.17 7.09
CA ILE A 106 -15.91 -12.01 6.80
C ILE A 106 -16.56 -12.17 5.43
N SER A 107 -17.82 -11.75 5.27
CA SER A 107 -18.53 -11.83 3.99
C SER A 107 -18.41 -13.24 3.40
N LYS A 108 -17.71 -13.35 2.26
CA LYS A 108 -17.49 -14.59 1.53
C LYS A 108 -16.75 -15.61 2.39
N GLY A 109 -15.78 -15.18 3.19
CA GLY A 109 -15.05 -16.04 4.12
C GLY A 109 -15.87 -16.45 5.35
N GLY A 110 -16.96 -15.74 5.64
CA GLY A 110 -17.90 -16.14 6.70
C GLY A 110 -18.67 -17.43 6.36
N PHE A 111 -18.90 -17.68 5.07
CA PHE A 111 -19.53 -18.92 4.60
C PHE A 111 -18.72 -20.18 4.97
N PRO A 112 -17.45 -20.37 4.54
CA PRO A 112 -16.69 -21.56 4.89
C PRO A 112 -16.41 -21.65 6.39
N ALA A 113 -16.32 -20.53 7.11
CA ALA A 113 -16.21 -20.56 8.58
C ALA A 113 -17.42 -21.27 9.21
N LEU A 114 -18.64 -20.91 8.79
CA LEU A 114 -19.87 -21.59 9.23
C LEU A 114 -19.95 -23.02 8.72
N TYR A 115 -19.86 -23.20 7.40
CA TYR A 115 -20.05 -24.49 6.75
C TYR A 115 -19.05 -25.54 7.27
N TYR A 116 -17.74 -25.24 7.23
CA TYR A 116 -16.73 -26.18 7.72
C TYR A 116 -16.74 -26.33 9.21
N GLY A 117 -17.03 -25.25 9.95
CA GLY A 117 -17.05 -25.31 11.40
C GLY A 117 -18.13 -26.28 11.90
N ILE A 118 -19.29 -26.25 11.24
CA ILE A 118 -20.41 -27.14 11.55
C ILE A 118 -20.15 -28.54 11.01
N LYS A 119 -19.91 -28.68 9.69
CA LYS A 119 -19.75 -29.98 9.00
C LYS A 119 -18.61 -30.82 9.57
N TYR A 120 -17.48 -30.19 9.92
CA TYR A 120 -16.27 -30.87 10.38
C TYR A 120 -16.05 -30.74 11.89
N ASN A 121 -17.09 -30.37 12.65
CA ASN A 121 -17.08 -30.39 14.10
C ASN A 121 -15.96 -29.55 14.76
N PHE A 122 -15.73 -28.33 14.26
CA PHE A 122 -14.88 -27.37 14.97
C PHE A 122 -15.66 -26.70 16.10
N ARG A 123 -14.95 -26.40 17.20
CA ARG A 123 -15.59 -25.87 18.40
C ARG A 123 -15.92 -24.38 18.31
N ASN A 124 -15.09 -23.58 17.64
CA ASN A 124 -15.21 -22.12 17.65
C ASN A 124 -15.39 -21.59 16.23
N ILE A 125 -16.43 -20.78 16.01
CA ILE A 125 -16.80 -20.24 14.70
C ILE A 125 -17.12 -18.75 14.82
N VAL A 126 -16.43 -17.90 14.06
CA VAL A 126 -16.68 -16.45 14.00
C VAL A 126 -16.98 -16.02 12.57
N ALA A 127 -18.23 -15.67 12.29
CA ALA A 127 -18.69 -15.28 10.96
C ALA A 127 -19.28 -13.87 10.97
N THR A 128 -18.69 -12.95 10.20
CA THR A 128 -19.17 -11.55 10.14
C THR A 128 -19.78 -11.24 8.80
N ALA A 129 -21.04 -10.81 8.82
CA ALA A 129 -21.89 -10.60 7.66
C ALA A 129 -21.78 -11.74 6.63
N PRO A 130 -21.93 -13.03 7.03
CA PRO A 130 -21.74 -14.14 6.11
C PRO A 130 -22.77 -14.16 4.98
N GLN A 131 -22.35 -14.61 3.81
CA GLN A 131 -23.28 -15.01 2.75
C GLN A 131 -23.71 -16.47 2.98
N VAL A 132 -24.77 -16.70 3.76
CA VAL A 132 -25.22 -18.06 4.14
C VAL A 132 -25.74 -18.85 2.92
N TYR A 133 -26.53 -18.20 2.06
CA TYR A 133 -27.08 -18.79 0.84
C TYR A 133 -26.19 -18.36 -0.33
N VAL A 134 -25.09 -19.10 -0.51
CA VAL A 134 -23.99 -18.76 -1.43
C VAL A 134 -24.39 -18.87 -2.89
N GLY A 135 -25.24 -19.83 -3.27
CA GLY A 135 -25.75 -19.97 -4.62
C GLY A 135 -26.53 -18.72 -5.04
N THR A 136 -27.54 -18.35 -4.25
CA THR A 136 -28.36 -17.15 -4.47
C THR A 136 -27.48 -15.90 -4.54
N HIS A 137 -26.60 -15.69 -3.56
CA HIS A 137 -25.75 -14.50 -3.54
C HIS A 137 -24.78 -14.47 -4.74
N ALA A 138 -24.09 -15.57 -5.01
CA ALA A 138 -23.13 -15.64 -6.10
C ALA A 138 -23.83 -15.39 -7.44
N ARG A 139 -24.99 -16.01 -7.70
CA ARG A 139 -25.69 -15.83 -8.99
C ARG A 139 -26.15 -14.40 -9.21
N GLN A 140 -26.79 -13.79 -8.21
CA GLN A 140 -27.40 -12.47 -8.34
C GLN A 140 -26.38 -11.33 -8.27
N VAL A 141 -25.40 -11.45 -7.35
CA VAL A 141 -24.50 -10.34 -7.01
C VAL A 141 -23.12 -10.51 -7.65
N ARG A 142 -22.71 -11.75 -7.97
CA ARG A 142 -21.36 -12.10 -8.45
C ARG A 142 -21.40 -13.19 -9.54
N PRO A 143 -22.11 -13.00 -10.66
CA PRO A 143 -22.42 -14.08 -11.62
C PRO A 143 -21.20 -14.81 -12.18
N LYS A 144 -20.04 -14.13 -12.28
CA LYS A 144 -18.79 -14.78 -12.69
C LYS A 144 -18.25 -15.77 -11.64
N ILE A 145 -18.44 -15.50 -10.34
CA ILE A 145 -18.08 -16.43 -9.26
C ILE A 145 -19.01 -17.62 -9.32
N PHE A 146 -20.30 -17.39 -9.50
CA PHE A 146 -21.27 -18.46 -9.69
C PHE A 146 -20.88 -19.35 -10.87
N ALA A 147 -20.63 -18.79 -12.05
CA ALA A 147 -20.21 -19.56 -13.22
C ALA A 147 -18.93 -20.38 -12.98
N HIS A 148 -17.96 -19.86 -12.22
CA HIS A 148 -16.75 -20.61 -11.86
C HIS A 148 -17.04 -21.77 -10.90
N MET A 149 -17.89 -21.54 -9.90
CA MET A 149 -18.30 -22.57 -8.95
C MET A 149 -19.14 -23.66 -9.61
N THR A 150 -20.00 -23.31 -10.57
CA THR A 150 -21.00 -24.23 -11.15
C THR A 150 -20.63 -24.77 -12.53
N GLY A 151 -19.61 -24.23 -13.19
CA GLY A 151 -19.30 -24.57 -14.59
C GLY A 151 -20.31 -24.00 -15.59
N GLY A 152 -21.03 -22.93 -15.21
CA GLY A 152 -22.11 -22.34 -16.02
C GLY A 152 -23.49 -22.94 -15.77
N GLY A 153 -23.71 -23.57 -14.61
CA GLY A 153 -25.00 -24.12 -14.17
C GLY A 153 -26.10 -23.09 -13.95
N GLY A 154 -27.27 -23.57 -13.51
CA GLY A 154 -28.51 -22.81 -13.36
C GLY A 154 -29.18 -22.99 -12.00
N ASP A 155 -30.50 -23.17 -11.99
CA ASP A 155 -31.32 -23.20 -10.76
C ASP A 155 -30.93 -24.36 -9.83
N ARG A 156 -30.71 -25.55 -10.39
CA ARG A 156 -30.28 -26.73 -9.63
C ARG A 156 -28.98 -26.48 -8.86
N GLU A 157 -27.95 -25.94 -9.52
CA GLU A 157 -26.66 -25.68 -8.87
C GLU A 157 -26.78 -24.57 -7.83
N GLN A 158 -27.63 -23.57 -8.07
CA GLN A 158 -27.95 -22.57 -7.06
C GLN A 158 -28.55 -23.20 -5.81
N GLU A 159 -29.57 -24.05 -5.96
CA GLU A 159 -30.24 -24.73 -4.85
C GLU A 159 -29.28 -25.63 -4.06
N LEU A 160 -28.46 -26.42 -4.76
CA LEU A 160 -27.45 -27.28 -4.13
C LEU A 160 -26.43 -26.47 -3.32
N LEU A 161 -25.99 -25.32 -3.84
CA LEU A 161 -25.06 -24.44 -3.15
C LEU A 161 -25.72 -23.76 -1.93
N ASP A 162 -26.98 -23.35 -2.04
CA ASP A 162 -27.73 -22.73 -0.94
C ASP A 162 -28.07 -23.71 0.19
N ALA A 163 -28.15 -25.01 -0.12
CA ALA A 163 -28.44 -26.07 0.84
C ALA A 163 -27.25 -26.44 1.75
N LEU A 164 -26.01 -26.09 1.38
CA LEU A 164 -24.80 -26.55 2.07
C LEU A 164 -24.78 -26.28 3.58
N ILE A 165 -25.06 -25.04 4.02
CA ILE A 165 -25.12 -24.72 5.45
C ILE A 165 -26.36 -25.31 6.12
N PRO A 166 -27.59 -25.14 5.60
CA PRO A 166 -28.79 -25.77 6.16
C PRO A 166 -28.65 -27.28 6.36
N GLU A 167 -28.13 -28.02 5.38
CA GLU A 167 -27.91 -29.46 5.47
C GLU A 167 -26.82 -29.82 6.49
N ALA A 168 -25.72 -29.07 6.53
CA ALA A 168 -24.69 -29.26 7.56
C ALA A 168 -25.26 -29.05 8.97
N VAL A 169 -26.11 -28.03 9.15
CA VAL A 169 -26.82 -27.78 10.42
C VAL A 169 -27.79 -28.93 10.72
N ALA A 170 -28.58 -29.40 9.76
CA ALA A 170 -29.52 -30.49 9.99
C ALA A 170 -28.81 -31.81 10.38
N ALA A 171 -27.67 -32.11 9.74
CA ALA A 171 -26.91 -33.34 9.95
C ALA A 171 -26.08 -33.33 11.24
N ASP A 172 -25.69 -32.16 11.75
CA ASP A 172 -24.76 -32.08 12.87
C ASP A 172 -25.36 -32.59 14.20
N ARG A 173 -24.64 -33.49 14.86
CA ARG A 173 -24.99 -34.04 16.18
C ARG A 173 -24.13 -33.46 17.31
N GLY A 174 -23.00 -32.83 16.99
CA GLY A 174 -22.06 -32.25 17.94
C GLY A 174 -22.36 -30.78 18.24
N THR A 175 -23.42 -30.51 19.00
CA THR A 175 -23.94 -29.14 19.20
C THR A 175 -23.15 -28.27 20.20
N ASP A 176 -22.14 -28.81 20.90
CA ASP A 176 -21.24 -28.00 21.76
C ASP A 176 -20.29 -27.13 20.92
N LYS A 177 -20.84 -26.05 20.36
CA LYS A 177 -20.13 -25.07 19.53
C LYS A 177 -20.35 -23.66 20.03
N ASN A 178 -19.29 -22.86 19.91
CA ASN A 178 -19.31 -21.43 20.12
C ASN A 178 -19.43 -20.76 18.74
N ILE A 179 -20.62 -20.28 18.40
CA ILE A 179 -20.89 -19.67 17.09
C ILE A 179 -21.18 -18.19 17.31
N TYR A 180 -20.43 -17.32 16.64
CA TYR A 180 -20.63 -15.87 16.70
C TYR A 180 -20.95 -15.35 15.30
N LEU A 181 -22.17 -14.85 15.12
CA LEU A 181 -22.66 -14.29 13.87
C LEU A 181 -22.90 -12.80 14.04
N PHE A 182 -22.24 -11.98 13.22
CA PHE A 182 -22.43 -10.53 13.20
C PHE A 182 -23.25 -10.10 11.98
N SER A 183 -24.19 -9.19 12.14
CA SER A 183 -24.94 -8.57 11.04
C SER A 183 -25.46 -7.18 11.43
N SER A 184 -26.22 -6.54 10.54
CA SER A 184 -26.97 -5.32 10.82
C SER A 184 -28.18 -5.26 9.90
N ALA A 185 -29.30 -4.75 10.39
CA ALA A 185 -30.45 -4.43 9.54
C ALA A 185 -30.14 -3.43 8.41
N GLN A 186 -29.02 -2.70 8.50
CA GLN A 186 -28.57 -1.77 7.44
C GLN A 186 -27.63 -2.42 6.40
N ASP A 187 -27.25 -3.68 6.59
CA ASP A 187 -26.55 -4.43 5.56
C ASP A 187 -27.54 -4.82 4.47
N GLN A 188 -27.27 -4.43 3.22
CA GLN A 188 -28.14 -4.73 2.09
C GLN A 188 -28.38 -6.23 1.85
N PHE A 189 -27.54 -7.11 2.43
CA PHE A 189 -27.71 -8.56 2.34
C PHE A 189 -28.40 -9.19 3.55
N HIS A 190 -28.66 -8.44 4.63
CA HIS A 190 -29.15 -8.98 5.89
C HIS A 190 -30.47 -9.75 5.75
N GLN A 191 -31.45 -9.16 5.06
CA GLN A 191 -32.76 -9.79 4.87
C GLN A 191 -32.68 -11.09 4.07
N ALA A 192 -31.84 -11.14 3.04
CA ALA A 192 -31.71 -12.31 2.17
C ALA A 192 -30.78 -13.40 2.73
N GLN A 193 -29.84 -13.05 3.60
CA GLN A 193 -28.77 -13.96 4.03
C GLN A 193 -28.83 -14.34 5.50
N ILE A 194 -29.29 -13.45 6.38
CA ILE A 194 -29.18 -13.62 7.83
C ILE A 194 -30.52 -13.97 8.44
N VAL A 195 -31.56 -13.16 8.21
CA VAL A 195 -32.90 -13.35 8.80
C VAL A 195 -33.43 -14.78 8.59
N PRO A 196 -33.49 -15.33 7.37
CA PRO A 196 -33.98 -16.71 7.16
C PRO A 196 -33.08 -17.79 7.77
N ALA A 197 -31.80 -17.50 7.98
CA ALA A 197 -30.83 -18.44 8.52
C ALA A 197 -30.83 -18.50 10.06
N LEU A 198 -31.24 -17.44 10.76
CA LEU A 198 -31.13 -17.38 12.24
C LEU A 198 -31.79 -18.57 12.97
N PRO A 199 -33.02 -19.01 12.64
CA PRO A 199 -33.70 -20.07 13.39
C PRO A 199 -32.93 -21.39 13.43
N MET A 200 -32.18 -21.73 12.36
CA MET A 200 -31.49 -23.02 12.28
C MET A 200 -30.32 -23.13 13.29
N PHE A 201 -29.78 -21.99 13.75
CA PHE A 201 -28.69 -21.98 14.73
C PHE A 201 -29.17 -22.11 16.19
N ALA A 202 -30.49 -22.10 16.46
CA ALA A 202 -31.02 -22.17 17.82
C ALA A 202 -30.66 -23.46 18.57
N LYS A 203 -30.31 -24.55 17.86
CA LYS A 203 -29.91 -25.82 18.48
C LYS A 203 -28.53 -25.80 19.15
N TYR A 204 -27.70 -24.77 18.90
CA TYR A 204 -26.37 -24.65 19.48
C TYR A 204 -26.43 -23.87 20.80
N PRO A 205 -26.05 -24.46 21.95
CA PRO A 205 -26.20 -23.80 23.25
C PRO A 205 -25.43 -22.50 23.41
N ASN A 206 -24.32 -22.33 22.68
CA ASN A 206 -23.57 -21.06 22.63
C ASN A 206 -23.59 -20.43 21.23
N PHE A 207 -24.80 -20.31 20.64
CA PHE A 207 -25.03 -19.42 19.51
C PHE A 207 -25.16 -17.97 19.98
N ASN A 208 -24.41 -17.09 19.34
CA ASN A 208 -24.36 -15.66 19.63
C ASN A 208 -24.65 -14.88 18.36
N TYR A 209 -25.71 -14.08 18.39
CA TYR A 209 -26.07 -13.19 17.30
C TYR A 209 -25.85 -11.74 17.74
N ILE A 210 -24.96 -11.03 17.05
CA ILE A 210 -24.64 -9.63 17.31
C ILE A 210 -25.19 -8.80 16.16
N GLU A 211 -26.29 -8.09 16.41
CA GLU A 211 -26.89 -7.15 15.47
C GLU A 211 -26.39 -5.73 15.73
N SER A 212 -25.65 -5.16 14.79
CA SER A 212 -25.14 -3.80 14.89
C SER A 212 -26.17 -2.75 14.57
N ASP A 213 -26.31 -1.82 15.50
CA ASP A 213 -27.18 -0.67 15.42
C ASP A 213 -26.40 0.62 15.70
N SER A 214 -25.79 1.16 14.64
CA SER A 214 -24.88 2.30 14.72
C SER A 214 -25.03 3.18 13.51
N ASP A 215 -24.90 4.51 13.71
CA ASP A 215 -24.90 5.48 12.61
C ASP A 215 -23.65 5.36 11.72
N LEU A 216 -22.67 4.54 12.12
CA LEU A 216 -21.48 4.17 11.34
C LEU A 216 -21.65 2.89 10.52
N VAL A 217 -22.81 2.23 10.62
CA VAL A 217 -23.12 0.97 9.93
C VAL A 217 -24.34 1.21 9.04
N TRP A 218 -24.09 1.53 7.77
CA TRP A 218 -25.13 1.77 6.75
C TRP A 218 -25.01 0.87 5.51
N ASN A 219 -24.07 -0.07 5.53
CA ASN A 219 -23.88 -1.05 4.47
C ASN A 219 -23.08 -2.27 4.97
N HIS A 220 -22.96 -3.27 4.11
CA HIS A 220 -22.19 -4.49 4.34
C HIS A 220 -20.77 -4.28 4.89
N ALA A 221 -20.00 -3.34 4.30
CA ALA A 221 -18.64 -3.07 4.73
C ALA A 221 -18.57 -2.37 6.10
N GLY A 222 -19.61 -1.60 6.43
CA GLY A 222 -19.78 -0.96 7.72
C GLY A 222 -19.87 -1.96 8.86
N VAL A 223 -20.61 -3.07 8.68
CA VAL A 223 -20.72 -4.14 9.69
C VAL A 223 -19.34 -4.69 10.04
N ILE A 224 -18.52 -4.99 9.02
CA ILE A 224 -17.18 -5.55 9.21
C ILE A 224 -16.27 -4.55 9.93
N ARG A 225 -16.26 -3.30 9.49
CA ARG A 225 -15.36 -2.27 10.04
C ARG A 225 -15.71 -1.93 11.49
N TYR A 226 -17.00 -1.77 11.78
CA TYR A 226 -17.49 -1.41 13.11
C TYR A 226 -17.22 -2.52 14.13
N ASN A 227 -17.38 -3.78 13.73
CA ASN A 227 -17.24 -4.93 14.63
C ASN A 227 -15.80 -5.44 14.77
N LEU A 228 -14.83 -4.91 14.03
CA LEU A 228 -13.44 -5.39 14.07
C LEU A 228 -12.88 -5.54 15.52
N PRO A 229 -13.06 -4.57 16.44
CA PRO A 229 -12.57 -4.74 17.82
C PRO A 229 -13.25 -5.90 18.57
N LEU A 230 -14.58 -6.04 18.45
CA LEU A 230 -15.33 -7.11 19.12
C LEU A 230 -15.01 -8.48 18.53
N MET A 231 -14.86 -8.57 17.20
CA MET A 231 -14.39 -9.79 16.55
C MET A 231 -13.02 -10.23 17.08
N LEU A 232 -12.06 -9.32 17.16
CA LEU A 232 -10.72 -9.62 17.68
C LEU A 232 -10.78 -10.04 19.15
N SER A 233 -11.60 -9.37 19.96
CA SER A 233 -11.82 -9.76 21.36
C SER A 233 -12.34 -11.20 21.48
N ILE A 234 -13.32 -11.60 20.67
CA ILE A 234 -13.85 -12.97 20.66
C ILE A 234 -12.79 -13.97 20.20
N LEU A 235 -12.04 -13.66 19.14
CA LEU A 235 -10.96 -14.52 18.65
C LEU A 235 -9.89 -14.74 19.72
N TYR A 236 -9.54 -13.69 20.47
CA TYR A 236 -8.53 -13.77 21.52
C TYR A 236 -9.06 -14.52 22.73
N ALA A 237 -10.30 -14.26 23.13
CA ALA A 237 -10.95 -14.97 24.23
C ALA A 237 -11.07 -16.47 23.92
N ALA A 238 -11.47 -16.84 22.70
CA ALA A 238 -11.50 -18.23 22.26
C ALA A 238 -10.11 -18.88 22.28
N ALA A 239 -9.06 -18.14 21.88
CA ALA A 239 -7.68 -18.62 21.93
C ALA A 239 -7.11 -18.80 23.34
N GLU A 240 -7.70 -18.12 24.34
CA GLU A 240 -7.38 -18.28 25.76
C GLU A 240 -8.34 -19.28 26.45
N ASN A 241 -9.08 -20.10 25.69
CA ASN A 241 -10.07 -21.05 26.19
C ASN A 241 -11.21 -20.43 27.04
N ALA A 242 -11.50 -19.15 26.80
CA ALA A 242 -12.55 -18.40 27.47
C ALA A 242 -13.59 -17.86 26.45
N PRO A 243 -14.23 -18.73 25.65
CA PRO A 243 -15.20 -18.29 24.65
C PRO A 243 -16.39 -17.59 25.33
N PRO A 244 -16.70 -16.33 24.98
CA PRO A 244 -17.80 -15.60 25.61
C PRO A 244 -19.19 -16.17 25.28
N ARG A 245 -20.17 -15.79 26.10
CA ARG A 245 -21.60 -16.08 25.89
C ARG A 245 -22.40 -14.78 25.99
N PHE A 246 -22.87 -14.31 24.86
CA PHE A 246 -23.68 -13.09 24.72
C PHE A 246 -25.16 -13.41 24.47
N GLY A 247 -25.46 -14.49 23.74
CA GLY A 247 -26.79 -14.76 23.20
C GLY A 247 -27.12 -13.84 22.02
N MET A 248 -28.38 -13.43 21.91
CA MET A 248 -28.80 -12.45 20.91
C MET A 248 -28.71 -11.04 21.49
N VAL A 249 -27.76 -10.24 20.99
CA VAL A 249 -27.47 -8.90 21.50
C VAL A 249 -27.42 -7.87 20.38
N ARG A 250 -27.66 -6.61 20.75
CA ARG A 250 -27.47 -5.45 19.88
C ARG A 250 -26.27 -4.65 20.36
N ASN A 251 -25.38 -4.28 19.45
CA ASN A 251 -24.25 -3.40 19.76
C ASN A 251 -24.33 -2.08 18.99
N GLY A 252 -23.65 -1.07 19.51
CA GLY A 252 -23.81 0.31 19.05
C GLY A 252 -24.99 1.02 19.70
N ASN A 253 -24.99 2.34 19.57
CA ASN A 253 -25.99 3.24 20.12
C ASN A 253 -26.20 4.38 19.13
N ARG A 254 -27.18 4.26 18.23
CA ARG A 254 -27.49 5.37 17.31
C ARG A 254 -27.91 6.61 18.09
N LEU A 255 -27.42 7.76 17.64
CA LEU A 255 -27.89 9.01 18.20
C LEU A 255 -29.30 9.28 17.68
N ALA A 256 -30.19 9.69 18.59
CA ALA A 256 -31.50 10.19 18.20
C ALA A 256 -31.34 11.35 17.18
N PRO A 257 -32.17 11.44 16.12
CA PRO A 257 -31.99 12.42 15.05
C PRO A 257 -31.86 13.87 15.53
N GLY A 258 -32.63 14.26 16.56
CA GLY A 258 -32.56 15.59 17.16
C GLY A 258 -31.24 15.87 17.87
N ALA A 259 -30.68 14.89 18.60
CA ALA A 259 -29.38 15.00 19.25
C ALA A 259 -28.24 15.07 18.23
N ARG A 260 -28.30 14.21 17.20
CA ARG A 260 -27.37 14.23 16.07
C ARG A 260 -27.32 15.61 15.41
N ARG A 261 -28.48 16.19 15.10
CA ARG A 261 -28.57 17.53 14.48
C ARG A 261 -27.88 18.60 15.33
N LYS A 262 -28.12 18.62 16.65
CA LYS A 262 -27.48 19.58 17.58
C LYS A 262 -25.96 19.45 17.60
N VAL A 263 -25.43 18.22 17.61
CA VAL A 263 -23.98 17.98 17.55
C VAL A 263 -23.39 18.50 16.24
N LEU A 264 -24.04 18.21 15.11
CA LEU A 264 -23.58 18.69 13.80
C LEU A 264 -23.65 20.22 13.69
N GLU A 265 -24.68 20.87 14.24
CA GLU A 265 -24.76 22.34 14.31
C GLU A 265 -23.60 22.94 15.09
N ARG A 266 -23.25 22.35 16.25
CA ARG A 266 -22.09 22.77 17.04
C ARG A 266 -20.78 22.59 16.26
N GLN A 267 -20.61 21.47 15.55
CA GLN A 267 -19.41 21.24 14.73
C GLN A 267 -19.27 22.27 13.61
N ARG A 268 -20.38 22.62 12.95
CA ARG A 268 -20.40 23.67 11.93
C ARG A 268 -20.02 25.04 12.52
N ALA A 269 -20.60 25.38 13.68
CA ALA A 269 -20.28 26.63 14.38
C ALA A 269 -18.82 26.72 14.82
N ALA A 270 -18.19 25.59 15.18
CA ALA A 270 -16.78 25.52 15.53
C ALA A 270 -15.84 25.68 14.31
N GLY A 271 -16.35 25.54 13.07
CA GLY A 271 -15.57 25.75 11.85
C GLY A 271 -14.40 24.77 11.64
N GLY A 272 -14.46 23.58 12.23
CA GLY A 272 -13.38 22.59 12.16
C GLY A 272 -13.11 22.12 10.72
N VAL A 273 -11.84 22.10 10.31
CA VAL A 273 -11.43 21.67 8.96
C VAL A 273 -10.56 20.42 9.04
N VAL A 274 -10.88 19.42 8.23
CA VAL A 274 -10.08 18.20 8.08
C VAL A 274 -9.41 18.20 6.73
N VAL A 275 -8.08 18.12 6.72
CA VAL A 275 -7.28 17.90 5.52
C VAL A 275 -6.17 16.88 5.79
N ASN A 276 -5.98 15.97 4.84
CA ASN A 276 -4.91 14.97 4.88
C ASN A 276 -4.50 14.55 3.45
N LEU A 277 -3.26 14.82 3.06
CA LEU A 277 -2.63 14.35 1.83
C LEU A 277 -2.09 12.94 2.05
N SER A 278 -2.67 11.98 1.36
CA SER A 278 -2.31 10.56 1.46
C SER A 278 -1.28 10.12 0.42
N SER A 279 -1.20 10.82 -0.71
CA SER A 279 -0.23 10.59 -1.77
C SER A 279 0.04 11.89 -2.52
N GLY A 280 1.28 12.05 -2.98
CA GLY A 280 1.73 13.25 -3.67
C GLY A 280 2.80 12.94 -4.69
N ARG A 281 2.48 12.02 -5.61
CA ARG A 281 3.45 11.56 -6.62
C ARG A 281 3.77 12.69 -7.59
N LEU A 282 5.05 12.85 -7.91
CA LEU A 282 5.52 13.72 -8.99
C LEU A 282 6.01 12.88 -10.18
N ALA A 283 5.72 13.32 -11.41
CA ALA A 283 6.27 12.73 -12.63
C ALA A 283 6.49 13.82 -13.69
N GLY A 284 7.76 14.10 -14.01
CA GLY A 284 8.09 15.28 -14.81
C GLY A 284 7.63 16.56 -14.08
N PRO A 285 6.92 17.48 -14.75
CA PRO A 285 6.31 18.65 -14.12
C PRO A 285 4.93 18.34 -13.53
N ARG A 286 4.43 17.09 -13.62
CA ARG A 286 3.07 16.77 -13.18
C ARG A 286 3.01 16.34 -11.73
N PHE A 287 2.08 16.94 -10.99
CA PHE A 287 1.78 16.59 -9.61
C PHE A 287 0.45 15.84 -9.48
N PHE A 288 0.47 14.70 -8.82
CA PHE A 288 -0.70 13.83 -8.59
C PHE A 288 -1.03 13.82 -7.08
N PRO A 289 -1.70 14.87 -6.56
CA PRO A 289 -2.19 14.89 -5.19
C PRO A 289 -3.37 13.94 -5.04
N GLU A 290 -3.40 13.18 -3.94
CA GLU A 290 -4.57 12.42 -3.50
C GLU A 290 -4.72 12.51 -1.98
N GLY A 291 -5.93 12.81 -1.51
CA GLY A 291 -6.16 12.98 -0.07
C GLY A 291 -7.62 13.10 0.30
N THR A 292 -7.86 13.64 1.49
CA THR A 292 -9.20 13.91 2.05
C THR A 292 -9.26 15.36 2.51
N GLY A 293 -10.35 16.06 2.20
CA GLY A 293 -10.60 17.43 2.62
C GLY A 293 -12.09 17.69 2.82
N PHE A 294 -12.50 18.21 3.98
CA PHE A 294 -13.89 18.63 4.26
C PHE A 294 -13.99 19.56 5.49
N LEU A 295 -15.15 20.20 5.63
CA LEU A 295 -15.53 20.97 6.82
C LEU A 295 -16.39 20.11 7.74
N ARG A 296 -16.08 20.09 9.04
CA ARG A 296 -16.79 19.25 10.03
C ARG A 296 -18.25 19.67 10.15
N GLY A 297 -19.13 18.68 10.22
CA GLY A 297 -20.57 18.88 10.34
C GLY A 297 -21.29 19.20 9.02
N HIS A 298 -20.58 19.30 7.90
CA HIS A 298 -21.16 19.50 6.56
C HIS A 298 -21.02 18.21 5.74
N ALA A 299 -22.15 17.63 5.32
CA ALA A 299 -22.14 16.41 4.52
C ALA A 299 -21.51 16.64 3.13
N VAL A 300 -20.75 15.66 2.68
CA VAL A 300 -20.12 15.58 1.36
C VAL A 300 -20.48 14.21 0.77
N ASP A 301 -21.73 14.09 0.34
CA ASP A 301 -22.37 12.86 -0.16
C ASP A 301 -22.38 12.76 -1.70
N SER A 302 -22.20 13.88 -2.37
CA SER A 302 -22.14 14.02 -3.83
C SER A 302 -20.87 14.74 -4.27
N ALA A 303 -20.52 14.63 -5.56
CA ALA A 303 -19.31 15.25 -6.12
C ALA A 303 -19.40 16.79 -6.11
N ASP A 304 -20.60 17.35 -6.19
CA ASP A 304 -20.84 18.79 -6.26
C ASP A 304 -21.09 19.42 -4.87
N ALA A 305 -21.20 18.60 -3.82
CA ALA A 305 -21.39 19.08 -2.46
C ALA A 305 -20.25 19.97 -1.95
N LEU A 306 -19.03 19.78 -2.46
CA LEU A 306 -17.83 20.47 -2.02
C LEU A 306 -16.85 20.70 -3.17
N SER A 307 -16.53 21.97 -3.44
CA SER A 307 -15.45 22.31 -4.35
C SER A 307 -14.11 22.32 -3.61
N THR A 308 -13.10 21.68 -4.21
CA THR A 308 -11.76 21.56 -3.63
C THR A 308 -10.73 22.13 -4.60
N VAL A 309 -9.90 23.04 -4.12
CA VAL A 309 -8.85 23.70 -4.91
C VAL A 309 -7.52 23.57 -4.18
N LEU A 310 -6.51 23.09 -4.90
CA LEU A 310 -5.12 23.13 -4.43
C LEU A 310 -4.56 24.53 -4.70
N VAL A 311 -3.97 25.13 -3.68
CA VAL A 311 -3.32 26.44 -3.78
C VAL A 311 -1.83 26.26 -3.51
N LEU A 312 -0.99 26.78 -4.40
CA LEU A 312 0.44 26.94 -4.17
C LEU A 312 0.71 28.41 -3.84
N ALA A 313 1.11 28.69 -2.61
CA ALA A 313 1.40 30.03 -2.13
C ALA A 313 2.90 30.14 -1.81
N GLY A 314 3.60 31.06 -2.48
CA GLY A 314 5.04 31.24 -2.29
C GLY A 314 5.67 32.14 -3.34
N SER A 315 6.87 32.65 -3.06
CA SER A 315 7.62 33.53 -3.99
C SER A 315 6.84 34.77 -4.47
N GLY A 316 5.98 35.33 -3.62
CA GLY A 316 5.14 36.49 -3.95
C GLY A 316 4.04 36.21 -4.99
N ARG A 317 3.77 34.93 -5.29
CA ARG A 317 2.73 34.50 -6.24
C ARG A 317 1.83 33.43 -5.64
N ARG A 318 0.68 33.26 -6.28
CA ARG A 318 -0.34 32.30 -5.89
C ARG A 318 -0.85 31.60 -7.15
N TYR A 319 -0.91 30.27 -7.10
CA TYR A 319 -1.40 29.44 -8.18
C TYR A 319 -2.52 28.55 -7.65
N GLU A 320 -3.65 28.51 -8.37
CA GLU A 320 -4.82 27.75 -7.96
C GLU A 320 -5.12 26.67 -9.00
N PHE A 321 -5.35 25.44 -8.52
CA PHE A 321 -5.60 24.28 -9.36
C PHE A 321 -6.85 23.56 -8.85
N PRO A 322 -7.94 23.51 -9.63
CA PRO A 322 -9.13 22.77 -9.22
C PRO A 322 -8.79 21.28 -9.11
N LEU A 323 -9.27 20.67 -8.03
CA LEU A 323 -9.22 19.23 -7.81
C LEU A 323 -10.60 18.63 -8.08
N ALA A 324 -10.62 17.32 -8.35
CA ALA A 324 -11.86 16.57 -8.53
C ALA A 324 -12.14 15.72 -7.29
N ALA A 325 -13.42 15.54 -6.98
CA ALA A 325 -13.85 14.48 -6.08
C ALA A 325 -13.41 13.12 -6.65
N ASP A 326 -12.72 12.32 -5.84
CA ASP A 326 -12.32 10.96 -6.21
C ASP A 326 -13.49 9.99 -5.96
N ARG A 327 -13.24 8.69 -6.15
CA ARG A 327 -14.21 7.63 -5.84
C ARG A 327 -14.77 7.78 -4.42
N ALA A 328 -16.05 7.44 -4.29
CA ALA A 328 -16.70 7.26 -2.99
C ALA A 328 -15.85 6.34 -2.09
N ASP A 329 -15.59 6.79 -0.87
CA ASP A 329 -14.88 6.04 0.15
C ASP A 329 -15.63 6.12 1.49
N PRO A 330 -16.51 5.13 1.77
CA PRO A 330 -17.28 5.10 3.01
C PRO A 330 -16.41 4.98 4.27
N SER A 331 -15.10 4.69 4.13
CA SER A 331 -14.19 4.67 5.28
C SER A 331 -13.84 6.04 5.82
N VAL A 332 -14.04 7.11 5.03
CA VAL A 332 -13.73 8.49 5.46
C VAL A 332 -14.62 8.89 6.63
N SER A 333 -15.94 8.71 6.52
CA SER A 333 -16.91 8.97 7.58
C SER A 333 -16.60 8.23 8.88
N PHE A 334 -16.13 6.97 8.77
CA PHE A 334 -15.70 6.19 9.93
C PHE A 334 -14.40 6.73 10.55
N ARG A 335 -13.39 7.03 9.73
CA ARG A 335 -12.06 7.46 10.19
C ARG A 335 -12.10 8.79 10.93
N TYR A 336 -12.95 9.70 10.48
CA TYR A 336 -13.04 11.05 11.04
C TYR A 336 -14.31 11.29 11.86
N TYR A 337 -14.99 10.20 12.27
CA TYR A 337 -16.11 10.29 13.20
C TYR A 337 -15.71 11.07 14.45
N GLU A 338 -16.59 11.99 14.86
CA GLU A 338 -16.44 12.77 16.08
C GLU A 338 -17.86 13.04 16.59
N GLU A 339 -18.22 12.42 17.71
CA GLU A 339 -19.50 12.57 18.44
C GLU A 339 -20.81 12.24 17.71
N ALA A 340 -20.94 12.52 16.42
CA ALA A 340 -22.09 12.27 15.58
C ALA A 340 -21.67 11.89 14.16
N ALA A 341 -22.43 11.00 13.52
CA ALA A 341 -22.16 10.59 12.16
C ALA A 341 -22.48 11.73 11.17
N CYS A 342 -21.56 11.99 10.25
CA CYS A 342 -21.75 12.87 9.11
C CYS A 342 -21.21 12.15 7.88
N ASP A 343 -21.89 12.29 6.74
CA ASP A 343 -21.48 11.63 5.51
C ASP A 343 -20.36 12.40 4.84
N TYR A 344 -19.16 11.84 4.78
CA TYR A 344 -18.00 12.39 4.08
C TYR A 344 -17.54 11.46 2.95
N ASN A 345 -18.43 10.61 2.43
CA ASN A 345 -18.11 9.57 1.45
C ASN A 345 -17.48 10.12 0.16
N ARG A 346 -17.77 11.37 -0.22
CA ARG A 346 -17.20 12.05 -1.40
C ARG A 346 -16.11 13.08 -1.07
N ALA A 347 -15.63 13.13 0.17
CA ALA A 347 -14.62 14.10 0.61
C ALA A 347 -13.17 13.78 0.17
N ARG A 348 -12.96 12.71 -0.61
CA ARG A 348 -11.65 12.44 -1.21
C ARG A 348 -11.41 13.34 -2.41
N PHE A 349 -10.21 13.87 -2.54
CA PHE A 349 -9.80 14.65 -3.70
C PHE A 349 -8.66 13.97 -4.46
N ALA A 350 -8.61 14.23 -5.76
CA ALA A 350 -7.50 13.88 -6.64
C ALA A 350 -7.33 14.92 -7.76
N SER A 351 -6.21 14.86 -8.50
CA SER A 351 -6.10 15.64 -9.75
C SER A 351 -7.23 15.29 -10.73
N PRO A 352 -7.76 16.25 -11.50
CA PRO A 352 -8.84 16.01 -12.45
C PRO A 352 -8.53 14.86 -13.42
N LYS A 353 -9.50 13.94 -13.58
CA LYS A 353 -9.38 12.73 -14.41
C LYS A 353 -8.12 11.88 -14.14
N LYS A 354 -7.47 12.07 -12.98
CA LYS A 354 -6.18 11.45 -12.60
C LYS A 354 -5.03 11.74 -13.57
N LEU A 355 -5.09 12.86 -14.30
CA LEU A 355 -4.08 13.24 -15.29
C LEU A 355 -2.87 13.97 -14.71
N GLY A 356 -2.93 14.37 -13.43
CA GLY A 356 -1.94 15.22 -12.78
C GLY A 356 -2.13 16.70 -13.11
N ILE A 357 -1.70 17.55 -12.17
CA ILE A 357 -1.65 19.01 -12.32
C ILE A 357 -0.33 19.35 -13.02
N ASP A 358 -0.38 20.15 -14.08
CA ASP A 358 0.83 20.63 -14.73
C ASP A 358 1.44 21.81 -13.98
N LEU A 359 2.67 21.62 -13.48
CA LEU A 359 3.45 22.64 -12.79
C LEU A 359 4.42 23.38 -13.72
N SER A 360 4.40 23.14 -15.03
CA SER A 360 5.35 23.74 -15.99
C SER A 360 5.37 25.28 -15.96
N GLN A 361 4.25 25.90 -15.59
CA GLN A 361 4.10 27.36 -15.48
C GLN A 361 4.47 27.91 -14.10
N VAL A 362 4.78 27.04 -13.14
CA VAL A 362 5.18 27.43 -11.79
C VAL A 362 6.68 27.70 -11.78
N PRO A 363 7.13 28.95 -11.54
CA PRO A 363 8.54 29.30 -11.60
C PRO A 363 9.32 28.69 -10.43
N ALA A 364 10.65 28.74 -10.53
CA ALA A 364 11.50 28.31 -9.43
C ALA A 364 11.19 29.10 -8.15
N GLY A 365 11.10 28.39 -7.03
CA GLY A 365 10.61 28.91 -5.76
C GLY A 365 10.29 27.79 -4.76
N SER A 366 9.94 28.20 -3.55
CA SER A 366 9.37 27.30 -2.53
C SER A 366 7.92 27.72 -2.31
N TYR A 367 7.01 26.76 -2.41
CA TYR A 367 5.57 26.98 -2.34
C TYR A 367 4.99 26.14 -1.22
N GLU A 368 4.29 26.78 -0.29
CA GLU A 368 3.43 26.08 0.65
C GLU A 368 2.15 25.67 -0.08
N LEU A 369 1.74 24.42 0.13
CA LEU A 369 0.51 23.87 -0.43
C LEU A 369 -0.61 24.06 0.58
N LEU A 370 -1.65 24.77 0.17
CA LEU A 370 -2.88 24.94 0.92
C LEU A 370 -4.01 24.20 0.21
N LEU A 371 -5.02 23.79 0.96
CA LEU A 371 -6.25 23.25 0.42
C LEU A 371 -7.39 24.23 0.73
N ARG A 372 -8.00 24.75 -0.33
CA ARG A 372 -9.19 25.60 -0.25
C ARG A 372 -10.43 24.75 -0.51
N LEU A 373 -11.34 24.77 0.45
CA LEU A 373 -12.58 24.00 0.51
C LEU A 373 -13.74 24.98 0.46
N VAL A 374 -14.64 24.83 -0.53
CA VAL A 374 -15.71 25.79 -0.78
C VAL A 374 -17.06 25.07 -0.80
N LEU A 375 -17.94 25.51 0.10
CA LEU A 375 -19.35 25.16 0.19
C LEU A 375 -20.21 26.38 -0.22
N PRO A 376 -21.51 26.21 -0.48
CA PRO A 376 -22.42 27.33 -0.62
C PRO A 376 -22.39 28.25 0.62
N GLY A 377 -21.99 29.51 0.43
CA GLY A 377 -21.95 30.52 1.50
C GLY A 377 -20.76 30.42 2.49
N GLN A 378 -19.86 29.45 2.33
CA GLN A 378 -18.72 29.28 3.24
C GLN A 378 -17.48 28.74 2.51
N ALA A 379 -16.30 29.27 2.85
CA ALA A 379 -15.03 28.73 2.38
C ALA A 379 -14.03 28.65 3.53
N ALA A 380 -13.15 27.66 3.48
CA ALA A 380 -11.99 27.57 4.35
C ALA A 380 -10.74 27.27 3.53
N GLU A 381 -9.62 27.83 3.96
CA GLU A 381 -8.31 27.57 3.37
C GLU A 381 -7.34 27.27 4.49
N VAL A 382 -6.70 26.10 4.41
CA VAL A 382 -5.78 25.62 5.45
C VAL A 382 -4.55 24.98 4.83
N PRO A 383 -3.39 24.97 5.52
CA PRO A 383 -2.22 24.22 5.08
C PRO A 383 -2.56 22.75 4.83
N LEU A 384 -2.19 22.26 3.66
CA LEU A 384 -2.28 20.84 3.35
C LEU A 384 -1.22 20.11 4.17
N ARG A 385 -1.59 19.01 4.82
CA ARG A 385 -0.71 18.24 5.71
C ARG A 385 -0.90 16.75 5.49
N SER A 386 0.01 15.93 5.99
CA SER A 386 -0.05 14.47 5.91
C SER A 386 0.16 13.84 7.28
N THR A 387 -0.73 12.92 7.67
CA THR A 387 -0.52 12.08 8.87
C THR A 387 0.71 11.18 8.71
N ASP A 388 0.83 10.52 7.56
CA ASP A 388 2.03 9.76 7.20
C ASP A 388 2.88 10.63 6.26
N PRO A 389 4.16 10.92 6.57
CA PRO A 389 4.97 11.83 5.76
C PRO A 389 5.04 11.42 4.28
N VAL A 390 4.68 12.35 3.39
CA VAL A 390 4.71 12.15 1.93
C VAL A 390 5.93 12.86 1.35
N ARG A 391 6.73 12.14 0.54
CA ARG A 391 7.89 12.69 -0.16
C ARG A 391 7.90 12.22 -1.60
N SER A 392 8.18 13.12 -2.53
CA SER A 392 8.35 12.79 -3.94
C SER A 392 9.33 13.75 -4.61
N GLU A 393 10.04 13.29 -5.62
CA GLU A 393 10.95 14.11 -6.41
C GLU A 393 10.86 13.72 -7.89
N SER A 394 10.87 14.71 -8.77
CA SER A 394 10.91 14.54 -10.22
C SER A 394 11.72 15.67 -10.86
N HIS A 395 11.89 15.61 -12.18
CA HIS A 395 12.63 16.62 -12.93
C HIS A 395 12.01 16.88 -14.30
N LEU A 396 12.20 18.09 -14.84
CA LEU A 396 11.95 18.42 -16.24
C LEU A 396 12.91 19.55 -16.66
N ASP A 397 13.58 19.41 -17.81
CA ASP A 397 14.35 20.48 -18.48
C ASP A 397 15.17 21.39 -17.56
N GLY A 398 15.97 20.76 -16.70
CA GLY A 398 16.90 21.47 -15.82
C GLY A 398 16.30 21.96 -14.51
N LEU A 399 15.03 21.67 -14.23
CA LEU A 399 14.38 21.90 -12.95
C LEU A 399 14.15 20.58 -12.20
N LEU A 400 14.22 20.66 -10.88
CA LEU A 400 13.81 19.65 -9.92
C LEU A 400 12.55 20.11 -9.21
N TYR A 401 11.58 19.21 -9.10
CA TYR A 401 10.35 19.38 -8.34
C TYR A 401 10.45 18.44 -7.15
N ARG A 402 10.32 18.98 -5.94
CA ARG A 402 10.37 18.18 -4.71
C ARG A 402 9.20 18.49 -3.82
N LEU A 403 8.39 17.48 -3.53
CA LEU A 403 7.33 17.55 -2.54
C LEU A 403 7.81 16.98 -1.22
N ARG A 404 7.51 17.69 -0.13
CA ARG A 404 7.62 17.20 1.24
C ARG A 404 6.35 17.56 2.00
N SER A 405 5.77 16.62 2.72
CA SER A 405 4.61 16.84 3.57
C SER A 405 4.76 16.11 4.89
N ASP A 406 4.35 16.75 5.97
CA ASP A 406 4.27 16.23 7.33
C ASP A 406 2.97 16.67 8.00
N GLU A 407 2.83 16.41 9.31
CA GLU A 407 1.61 16.73 10.07
C GLU A 407 1.31 18.23 10.15
N ARG A 408 2.28 19.10 9.84
CA ARG A 408 2.12 20.56 9.92
C ARG A 408 1.78 21.14 8.55
N ARG A 409 2.54 20.77 7.50
CA ARG A 409 2.38 21.35 6.17
C ARG A 409 2.97 20.51 5.05
N ALA A 410 2.59 20.87 3.83
CA ALA A 410 3.14 20.39 2.58
C ALA A 410 3.84 21.53 1.83
N VAL A 411 5.02 21.25 1.30
CA VAL A 411 5.86 22.21 0.58
C VAL A 411 6.32 21.59 -0.74
N LEU A 412 6.20 22.35 -1.82
CA LEU A 412 6.77 22.07 -3.13
C LEU A 412 7.94 23.01 -3.38
N ASP A 413 9.14 22.45 -3.53
CA ASP A 413 10.31 23.19 -3.99
C ASP A 413 10.48 22.96 -5.49
N VAL A 414 10.45 24.04 -6.28
CA VAL A 414 10.86 24.07 -7.69
C VAL A 414 12.20 24.77 -7.76
N ARG A 415 13.26 24.07 -8.17
CA ARG A 415 14.61 24.63 -8.17
C ARG A 415 15.43 24.14 -9.35
N PRO A 416 16.51 24.85 -9.74
CA PRO A 416 17.46 24.32 -10.71
C PRO A 416 18.02 22.96 -10.27
N VAL A 417 18.20 22.06 -11.24
CA VAL A 417 18.94 20.79 -11.08
C VAL A 417 20.42 21.03 -10.82
N VAL A 418 20.89 22.23 -11.11
CA VAL A 418 22.25 22.65 -10.85
C VAL A 418 22.35 23.14 -9.42
N GLY A 419 23.09 22.40 -8.61
CA GLY A 419 23.42 22.76 -7.25
C GLY A 419 24.80 23.38 -7.11
N ALA A 420 25.15 23.73 -5.87
CA ALA A 420 26.47 24.24 -5.54
C ALA A 420 27.54 23.14 -5.66
N ALA A 421 28.78 23.52 -5.95
CA ALA A 421 29.90 22.61 -5.89
C ALA A 421 30.15 22.21 -4.41
N PRO A 422 30.25 20.91 -4.08
CA PRO A 422 30.53 20.48 -2.72
C PRO A 422 31.96 20.87 -2.31
N LYS A 423 32.14 21.25 -1.03
CA LYS A 423 33.48 21.55 -0.48
C LYS A 423 34.40 20.33 -0.48
N GLN A 424 33.85 19.15 -0.18
CA GLN A 424 34.58 17.88 -0.13
C GLN A 424 33.71 16.77 -0.73
N ALA A 425 34.21 16.13 -1.78
CA ALA A 425 33.49 15.09 -2.50
C ALA A 425 34.46 14.06 -3.08
N VAL A 426 33.93 12.86 -3.35
CA VAL A 426 34.57 11.87 -4.21
C VAL A 426 33.77 11.83 -5.49
N PHE A 427 34.41 12.14 -6.61
CA PHE A 427 33.82 12.06 -7.94
C PHE A 427 34.74 11.27 -8.87
N ARG A 428 34.23 10.18 -9.46
CA ARG A 428 34.99 9.34 -10.39
C ARG A 428 34.11 8.90 -11.54
N LEU A 429 34.46 9.28 -12.77
CA LEU A 429 33.82 8.74 -13.95
C LEU A 429 34.52 7.43 -14.35
N ARG A 430 33.79 6.31 -14.32
CA ARG A 430 34.33 4.98 -14.63
C ARG A 430 34.17 4.62 -16.10
N LYS A 431 32.99 4.89 -16.64
CA LYS A 431 32.66 4.58 -18.03
C LYS A 431 31.78 5.67 -18.61
N SER A 432 32.04 6.00 -19.87
CA SER A 432 31.19 6.90 -20.64
C SER A 432 31.25 6.53 -22.12
N TRP A 433 30.12 6.57 -22.82
CA TRP A 433 30.06 6.36 -24.26
C TRP A 433 28.83 7.06 -24.85
N ALA A 434 28.83 7.26 -26.16
CA ALA A 434 27.66 7.69 -26.93
C ALA A 434 27.48 6.75 -28.13
N ARG A 435 26.24 6.34 -28.43
CA ARG A 435 25.88 5.42 -29.53
C ARG A 435 24.53 5.83 -30.09
N GLY A 436 24.48 6.24 -31.35
CA GLY A 436 23.28 6.86 -31.92
C GLY A 436 22.84 8.03 -31.03
N PRO A 437 21.56 8.11 -30.60
CA PRO A 437 21.07 9.17 -29.73
C PRO A 437 21.27 8.87 -28.23
N LEU A 438 21.95 7.79 -27.86
CA LEU A 438 22.08 7.36 -26.47
C LEU A 438 23.43 7.79 -25.88
N VAL A 439 23.38 8.42 -24.71
CA VAL A 439 24.56 8.83 -23.93
C VAL A 439 24.61 8.06 -22.61
N HIS A 440 25.74 7.43 -22.31
CA HIS A 440 25.95 6.67 -21.08
C HIS A 440 27.02 7.29 -20.20
N LEU A 441 26.75 7.32 -18.89
CA LEU A 441 27.72 7.54 -17.82
C LEU A 441 27.56 6.47 -16.73
N ASP A 442 28.67 6.10 -16.12
CA ASP A 442 28.78 5.27 -14.92
C ASP A 442 29.94 5.78 -14.07
N GLY A 443 29.72 5.95 -12.77
CA GLY A 443 30.72 6.54 -11.89
C GLY A 443 30.32 6.56 -10.42
N ASP A 444 31.16 7.18 -9.61
CA ASP A 444 30.94 7.39 -8.19
C ASP A 444 30.77 8.88 -7.92
N PHE A 445 29.77 9.27 -7.13
CA PHE A 445 29.63 10.64 -6.63
C PHE A 445 29.10 10.63 -5.19
N ALA A 446 29.99 10.92 -4.25
CA ALA A 446 29.68 11.09 -2.83
C ALA A 446 30.11 12.49 -2.35
N VAL A 447 29.38 13.05 -1.40
CA VAL A 447 29.69 14.32 -0.74
C VAL A 447 29.90 14.05 0.74
N ARG A 448 30.98 14.56 1.32
CA ARG A 448 31.29 14.32 2.73
C ARG A 448 30.15 14.81 3.62
N GLY A 449 29.69 13.97 4.53
CA GLY A 449 28.59 14.26 5.46
C GLY A 449 27.18 14.01 4.87
N VAL A 450 27.07 13.60 3.61
CA VAL A 450 25.79 13.25 2.98
C VAL A 450 25.67 11.73 2.91
N GLN A 451 24.90 11.14 3.84
CA GLN A 451 24.72 9.69 3.91
C GLN A 451 23.91 9.15 2.72
N LEU A 452 24.37 8.05 2.16
CA LEU A 452 23.77 7.30 1.06
C LEU A 452 23.82 5.78 1.38
N PRO A 453 23.11 5.33 2.43
CA PRO A 453 23.12 3.93 2.86
C PRO A 453 22.40 3.00 1.88
N ASP A 454 21.43 3.52 1.12
CA ASP A 454 20.65 2.73 0.17
C ASP A 454 20.26 3.52 -1.09
N ARG A 455 19.73 2.80 -2.07
CA ARG A 455 19.37 3.33 -3.40
C ARG A 455 18.25 4.36 -3.40
N LYS A 456 17.51 4.51 -2.30
CA LYS A 456 16.37 5.44 -2.17
C LYS A 456 16.75 6.75 -1.48
N THR A 457 17.94 6.83 -0.91
CA THR A 457 18.35 7.99 -0.09
C THR A 457 18.68 9.22 -0.94
N GLY A 458 19.27 9.02 -2.13
CA GLY A 458 19.65 10.10 -3.04
C GLY A 458 19.29 9.80 -4.49
N SER A 459 19.12 10.87 -5.27
CA SER A 459 18.81 10.83 -6.70
C SER A 459 19.95 11.45 -7.50
N TYR A 460 20.31 10.80 -8.61
CA TYR A 460 21.35 11.27 -9.52
C TYR A 460 20.76 11.77 -10.83
N TYR A 461 21.38 12.79 -11.41
CA TYR A 461 20.99 13.34 -12.72
C TYR A 461 22.21 13.58 -13.60
N LEU A 462 22.11 13.14 -14.85
CA LEU A 462 22.96 13.63 -15.93
C LEU A 462 22.46 15.03 -16.28
N VAL A 463 23.37 16.01 -16.23
CA VAL A 463 23.09 17.40 -16.60
C VAL A 463 23.87 17.73 -17.87
N LEU A 464 23.17 18.25 -18.86
CA LEU A 464 23.71 18.72 -20.14
C LEU A 464 23.47 20.22 -20.24
N ARG A 465 24.55 21.01 -20.33
CA ARG A 465 24.48 22.47 -20.45
C ARG A 465 25.01 22.90 -21.80
N GLY A 466 24.17 23.51 -22.63
CA GLY A 466 24.53 23.88 -23.99
C GLY A 466 23.37 24.59 -24.67
N ALA A 467 23.65 25.34 -25.74
CA ALA A 467 22.64 26.09 -26.50
C ALA A 467 21.76 27.02 -25.62
N GLY A 468 22.35 27.62 -24.58
CA GLY A 468 21.65 28.53 -23.65
C GLY A 468 20.66 27.86 -22.69
N LYS A 469 20.58 26.52 -22.65
CA LYS A 469 19.67 25.76 -21.79
C LYS A 469 20.40 24.71 -20.97
N THR A 470 19.75 24.31 -19.88
CA THR A 470 20.17 23.17 -19.05
C THR A 470 19.13 22.06 -19.18
N HIS A 471 19.59 20.86 -19.49
CA HIS A 471 18.75 19.67 -19.55
C HIS A 471 19.19 18.66 -18.51
N ALA A 472 18.23 17.89 -17.98
CA ALA A 472 18.47 16.84 -17.00
C ALA A 472 17.87 15.51 -17.48
N ARG A 473 18.57 14.42 -17.18
CA ARG A 473 18.07 13.04 -17.33
C ARG A 473 18.36 12.28 -16.04
N ALA A 474 17.36 11.58 -15.49
CA ALA A 474 17.54 10.76 -14.30
C ALA A 474 18.58 9.66 -14.54
N LEU A 475 19.44 9.47 -13.55
CA LEU A 475 20.35 8.34 -13.41
C LEU A 475 19.84 7.44 -12.27
N VAL A 476 20.39 6.24 -12.17
CA VAL A 476 20.06 5.28 -11.11
C VAL A 476 21.29 4.97 -10.27
N CYS A 477 21.08 4.40 -9.09
CA CYS A 477 22.17 3.80 -8.34
C CYS A 477 22.75 2.62 -9.14
N GLY A 478 24.05 2.68 -9.46
CA GLY A 478 24.76 1.71 -10.30
C GLY A 478 25.09 0.38 -9.62
N GLY A 479 24.68 0.20 -8.37
CA GLY A 479 24.94 -0.99 -7.54
C GLY A 479 25.43 -0.61 -6.14
N LEU A 480 25.45 -1.58 -5.22
CA LEU A 480 26.04 -1.44 -3.88
C LEU A 480 27.45 -2.06 -3.80
N ASP A 481 27.90 -2.71 -4.88
CA ASP A 481 29.12 -3.52 -4.92
C ASP A 481 30.38 -2.68 -5.27
N GLY A 482 30.43 -1.44 -4.80
CA GLY A 482 31.54 -0.51 -5.03
C GLY A 482 32.68 -0.69 -4.01
N PRO A 483 33.90 -0.21 -4.31
CA PRO A 483 34.90 -0.02 -3.26
C PRO A 483 34.35 0.97 -2.23
N ASP A 484 34.60 0.72 -0.94
CA ASP A 484 34.17 1.62 0.12
C ASP A 484 34.70 3.04 -0.15
N ILE A 485 33.77 3.98 -0.26
CA ILE A 485 34.11 5.39 -0.30
C ILE A 485 34.23 5.84 1.15
N ASP A 486 35.45 6.10 1.57
CA ASP A 486 35.76 6.62 2.90
C ASP A 486 36.42 7.99 2.78
N PHE A 487 35.89 8.96 3.53
CA PHE A 487 36.49 10.30 3.66
C PHE A 487 37.53 10.36 4.79
N GLY A 488 37.81 9.23 5.45
CA GLY A 488 38.76 9.10 6.55
C GLY A 488 38.18 9.55 7.89
N ASP A 489 36.87 9.78 7.98
CA ASP A 489 36.18 10.16 9.20
C ASP A 489 35.44 9.00 9.88
N GLY A 490 35.29 7.84 9.21
CA GLY A 490 34.67 6.64 9.79
C GLY A 490 33.19 6.79 10.15
N LEU A 491 32.53 7.89 9.75
CA LEU A 491 31.18 8.25 10.20
C LEU A 491 30.13 8.29 9.08
N GLY A 492 30.53 8.22 7.81
CA GLY A 492 29.62 8.27 6.67
C GLY A 492 29.39 6.91 6.02
N ASN A 493 28.11 6.58 5.74
CA ASN A 493 27.75 5.44 4.89
C ASN A 493 27.47 5.94 3.47
N TYR A 494 28.26 5.48 2.50
CA TYR A 494 28.18 5.89 1.10
C TYR A 494 27.97 4.69 0.15
N ALA A 495 27.42 3.58 0.65
CA ALA A 495 27.26 2.34 -0.11
C ALA A 495 26.51 2.50 -1.44
N ALA A 496 25.57 3.45 -1.52
CA ALA A 496 24.78 3.74 -2.71
C ALA A 496 25.31 4.90 -3.56
N ALA A 497 26.57 5.33 -3.37
CA ALA A 497 27.14 6.51 -4.03
C ALA A 497 27.46 6.34 -5.52
N ARG A 498 27.33 5.12 -6.06
CA ARG A 498 27.56 4.84 -7.47
C ARG A 498 26.36 5.26 -8.30
N PHE A 499 26.57 6.03 -9.36
CA PHE A 499 25.56 6.38 -10.35
C PHE A 499 25.79 5.63 -11.67
N SER A 500 24.72 5.39 -12.41
CA SER A 500 24.77 4.84 -13.77
C SER A 500 23.52 5.22 -14.54
N THR A 501 23.55 5.19 -15.88
CA THR A 501 22.30 5.25 -16.65
C THR A 501 21.44 4.01 -16.36
N PRO A 502 20.10 4.12 -16.42
CA PRO A 502 19.21 2.98 -16.25
C PRO A 502 19.66 1.77 -17.08
N ARG A 503 19.75 0.59 -16.45
CA ARG A 503 20.17 -0.68 -17.10
C ARG A 503 21.48 -0.62 -17.87
N LYS A 504 22.33 0.40 -17.65
CA LYS A 504 23.54 0.68 -18.43
C LYS A 504 23.29 0.87 -19.94
N SER A 505 22.07 1.21 -20.33
CA SER A 505 21.67 1.33 -21.75
C SER A 505 21.88 2.72 -22.34
N GLY A 506 22.37 3.69 -21.56
CA GLY A 506 22.37 5.10 -21.96
C GLY A 506 21.02 5.78 -21.74
N VAL A 507 21.02 7.11 -21.84
CA VAL A 507 19.83 7.96 -21.85
C VAL A 507 19.70 8.63 -23.21
N ASP A 508 18.46 8.79 -23.67
CA ASP A 508 18.17 9.37 -24.97
C ASP A 508 18.26 10.91 -24.96
N VAL A 509 18.97 11.45 -25.96
CA VAL A 509 19.16 12.88 -26.21
C VAL A 509 18.55 13.36 -27.53
N SER A 510 17.79 12.52 -28.24
CA SER A 510 17.11 12.85 -29.50
C SER A 510 16.25 14.12 -29.44
N GLY A 511 15.60 14.39 -28.30
CA GLY A 511 14.79 15.58 -28.08
C GLY A 511 15.57 16.88 -27.83
N LEU A 512 16.89 16.88 -27.90
CA LEU A 512 17.72 18.08 -27.67
C LEU A 512 18.14 18.72 -29.00
N ARG A 513 18.32 20.05 -28.99
CA ARG A 513 18.78 20.76 -30.19
C ARG A 513 20.20 20.32 -30.57
N PRO A 514 20.55 20.25 -31.87
CA PRO A 514 21.93 20.07 -32.29
C PRO A 514 22.85 21.09 -31.65
N GLY A 515 24.05 20.67 -31.24
CA GLY A 515 25.02 21.55 -30.57
C GLY A 515 25.94 20.83 -29.59
N ARG A 516 26.80 21.63 -28.96
CA ARG A 516 27.75 21.19 -27.95
C ARG A 516 27.19 21.38 -26.54
N TYR A 517 27.27 20.36 -25.71
CA TYR A 517 26.79 20.34 -24.34
C TYR A 517 27.90 19.91 -23.37
N ASP A 518 28.14 20.70 -22.33
CA ASP A 518 28.98 20.32 -21.20
C ASP A 518 28.23 19.36 -20.29
N VAL A 519 28.94 18.31 -19.88
CA VAL A 519 28.38 17.23 -19.07
C VAL A 519 28.73 17.43 -17.60
N ALA A 520 27.72 17.39 -16.75
CA ALA A 520 27.86 17.34 -15.30
C ALA A 520 26.99 16.24 -14.71
N VAL A 521 27.27 15.87 -13.46
CA VAL A 521 26.43 14.97 -12.68
C VAL A 521 25.98 15.70 -11.43
N THR A 522 24.69 15.60 -11.14
CA THR A 522 24.06 16.15 -9.95
C THR A 522 23.70 15.02 -8.99
N LEU A 523 23.96 15.23 -7.70
CA LEU A 523 23.42 14.48 -6.57
C LEU A 523 22.40 15.34 -5.83
N SER A 524 21.19 14.81 -5.70
CA SER A 524 20.08 15.39 -4.95
C SER A 524 19.81 14.52 -3.73
N CYS A 525 20.04 15.04 -2.52
CA CYS A 525 19.93 14.25 -1.30
C CYS A 525 19.66 15.14 -0.08
N ALA A 526 18.80 14.68 0.83
CA ALA A 526 18.55 15.31 2.15
C ALA A 526 18.32 16.83 2.12
N GLY A 527 17.55 17.35 1.17
CA GLY A 527 17.33 18.80 1.08
C GLY A 527 18.32 19.53 0.17
N ALA A 528 19.51 19.00 -0.02
CA ALA A 528 20.58 19.61 -0.80
C ALA A 528 20.66 19.08 -2.25
N VAL A 529 21.32 19.87 -3.09
CA VAL A 529 21.65 19.54 -4.49
C VAL A 529 23.10 19.93 -4.71
N TYR A 530 23.90 18.99 -5.22
CA TYR A 530 25.32 19.17 -5.49
C TYR A 530 25.60 18.80 -6.93
N THR A 531 26.42 19.59 -7.63
CA THR A 531 26.76 19.32 -9.03
C THR A 531 28.26 19.40 -9.23
N LEU A 532 28.82 18.40 -9.92
CA LEU A 532 30.22 18.40 -10.35
C LEU A 532 30.32 18.15 -11.87
N PRO A 533 31.25 18.82 -12.57
CA PRO A 533 31.50 18.56 -13.98
C PRO A 533 32.05 17.14 -14.17
N ALA A 534 31.62 16.47 -15.23
CA ALA A 534 32.09 15.13 -15.57
C ALA A 534 33.39 15.15 -16.41
N GLY A 535 33.90 16.33 -16.79
CA GLY A 535 35.05 16.49 -17.68
C GLY A 535 34.79 15.98 -19.11
N LYS A 536 33.52 15.99 -19.54
CA LYS A 536 33.08 15.51 -20.85
C LYS A 536 32.23 16.56 -21.54
N THR A 537 32.26 16.55 -22.87
CA THR A 537 31.31 17.27 -23.72
C THR A 537 30.60 16.28 -24.63
N VAL A 538 29.29 16.46 -24.79
CA VAL A 538 28.48 15.74 -25.78
C VAL A 538 28.21 16.68 -26.96
N GLN A 539 28.54 16.23 -28.16
CA GLN A 539 28.14 16.87 -29.40
C GLN A 539 26.92 16.14 -29.95
N ILE A 540 25.83 16.86 -30.17
CA ILE A 540 24.60 16.35 -30.77
C ILE A 540 24.50 16.89 -32.20
N THR A 541 24.26 16.00 -33.15
CA THR A 541 24.07 16.28 -34.58
C THR A 541 22.81 15.61 -35.07
N VAL A 542 22.14 16.23 -36.03
CA VAL A 542 20.96 15.67 -36.71
C VAL A 542 21.28 15.68 -38.20
N ASP A 543 21.11 14.55 -38.86
CA ASP A 543 21.32 14.44 -40.30
C ASP A 543 20.11 14.93 -41.11
N ASP A 544 20.26 14.99 -42.44
CA ASP A 544 19.22 15.47 -43.36
C ASP A 544 17.95 14.60 -43.33
N ALA A 545 18.04 13.36 -42.83
CA ALA A 545 16.91 12.47 -42.61
C ALA A 545 16.24 12.64 -41.23
N GLY A 546 16.72 13.59 -40.41
CA GLY A 546 16.21 13.86 -39.07
C GLY A 546 16.73 12.89 -37.98
N THR A 547 17.71 12.05 -38.29
CA THR A 547 18.26 11.07 -37.34
C THR A 547 19.24 11.76 -36.40
N THR A 548 18.99 11.65 -35.10
CA THR A 548 19.90 12.21 -34.08
C THR A 548 21.07 11.28 -33.77
N SER A 549 22.27 11.83 -33.74
CA SER A 549 23.50 11.16 -33.30
C SER A 549 24.22 11.99 -32.24
N ALA A 550 24.84 11.31 -31.28
CA ALA A 550 25.61 11.91 -30.22
C ALA A 550 27.04 11.34 -30.19
N SER A 551 28.02 12.21 -29.98
CA SER A 551 29.41 11.81 -29.68
C SER A 551 29.86 12.43 -28.36
N ILE A 552 30.65 11.68 -27.57
CA ILE A 552 31.16 12.14 -26.28
C ILE A 552 32.68 12.25 -26.33
N ARG A 553 33.22 13.40 -25.92
CA ARG A 553 34.66 13.70 -25.92
C ARG A 553 35.09 14.24 -24.55
N SER A 554 36.38 14.15 -24.24
CA SER A 554 36.94 14.82 -23.06
C SER A 554 36.97 16.33 -23.29
N SER A 555 36.61 17.13 -22.28
CA SER A 555 36.70 18.59 -22.37
C SER A 555 38.15 19.05 -22.20
N LEU A 556 38.58 20.03 -23.01
CA LEU A 556 39.92 20.65 -22.91
C LEU A 556 40.02 21.72 -21.80
N THR A 557 38.90 22.08 -21.17
CA THR A 557 38.82 23.11 -20.12
C THR A 557 39.00 22.53 -18.70
N MET A 558 40.23 22.70 -18.21
CA MET A 558 40.77 22.78 -16.83
C MET A 558 40.44 21.72 -15.75
N PRO A 559 41.40 21.44 -14.84
CA PRO A 559 41.32 20.41 -13.82
C PRO A 559 40.45 20.84 -12.64
N LEU A 560 39.85 19.84 -12.01
CA LEU A 560 39.22 19.92 -10.69
C LEU A 560 40.08 20.73 -9.70
N ALA A 561 39.46 21.68 -8.98
CA ALA A 561 40.12 22.52 -7.97
C ALA A 561 40.93 21.69 -6.93
N PRO A 562 42.08 22.21 -6.45
CA PRO A 562 42.94 21.49 -5.52
C PRO A 562 42.22 21.23 -4.20
N GLY A 563 41.92 19.96 -3.92
CA GLY A 563 41.13 19.51 -2.77
C GLY A 563 40.39 18.18 -3.00
N LEU A 564 40.19 17.80 -4.27
CA LEU A 564 39.64 16.51 -4.68
C LEU A 564 40.71 15.42 -4.60
N ARG A 565 40.80 14.73 -3.45
CA ARG A 565 41.72 13.60 -3.29
C ARG A 565 41.27 12.42 -4.15
N ALA A 566 42.08 12.07 -5.15
CA ALA A 566 42.10 10.72 -5.69
C ALA A 566 42.65 9.78 -4.61
N VAL A 567 41.77 9.19 -3.78
CA VAL A 567 42.19 8.12 -2.85
C VAL A 567 42.66 6.93 -3.69
N PRO A 568 43.94 6.51 -3.62
CA PRO A 568 44.42 5.36 -4.37
C PRO A 568 43.82 4.08 -3.80
N VAL A 569 43.51 3.13 -4.68
CA VAL A 569 43.09 1.78 -4.31
C VAL A 569 44.26 1.11 -3.57
N ARG A 570 44.20 1.04 -2.23
CA ARG A 570 44.99 0.06 -1.49
C ARG A 570 44.46 -1.32 -1.89
N ARG A 571 45.09 -1.95 -2.89
CA ARG A 571 45.00 -3.39 -3.06
C ARG A 571 45.51 -4.01 -1.76
N LEU A 572 44.64 -4.66 -1.02
CA LEU A 572 45.02 -5.49 0.12
C LEU A 572 46.19 -6.40 -0.31
N PRO A 573 47.34 -6.36 0.39
CA PRO A 573 48.47 -7.22 0.08
C PRO A 573 48.01 -8.68 0.07
N ARG A 574 48.40 -9.44 -0.95
CA ARG A 574 48.02 -10.86 -1.14
C ARG A 574 48.27 -11.75 0.09
N TYR A 575 49.14 -11.32 1.01
CA TYR A 575 49.42 -11.98 2.28
C TYR A 575 48.23 -11.96 3.27
N LEU A 576 47.41 -10.90 3.31
CA LEU A 576 46.25 -10.80 4.22
C LEU A 576 45.08 -11.70 3.80
N LYS A 577 44.93 -12.00 2.49
CA LYS A 577 43.96 -13.01 2.01
C LYS A 577 44.30 -14.43 2.48
N ARG A 578 45.59 -14.76 2.64
CA ARG A 578 46.03 -16.07 3.14
C ARG A 578 45.79 -16.23 4.64
N HIS A 579 45.83 -15.14 5.42
CA HIS A 579 45.64 -15.22 6.86
C HIS A 579 44.17 -15.36 7.28
N LEU A 580 43.23 -14.76 6.54
CA LEU A 580 41.79 -14.92 6.75
C LEU A 580 41.28 -16.31 6.33
N GLY A 581 41.80 -16.88 5.23
CA GLY A 581 41.44 -18.24 4.80
C GLY A 581 41.84 -19.32 5.81
N ARG A 582 42.98 -19.15 6.51
CA ARG A 582 43.43 -20.11 7.54
C ARG A 582 42.65 -20.00 8.86
N ARG A 583 42.05 -18.85 9.18
CA ARG A 583 41.20 -18.68 10.37
C ARG A 583 39.80 -19.27 10.18
N MET A 584 39.21 -19.15 8.99
CA MET A 584 37.90 -19.78 8.71
C MET A 584 37.97 -21.31 8.62
N ALA A 585 39.06 -21.89 8.12
CA ALA A 585 39.22 -23.35 8.09
C ALA A 585 39.38 -23.98 9.49
N ARG A 586 39.82 -23.21 10.50
CA ARG A 586 39.88 -23.66 11.90
C ARG A 586 38.55 -23.49 12.66
N LEU A 587 37.65 -22.62 12.20
CA LEU A 587 36.32 -22.43 12.78
C LEU A 587 35.27 -23.40 12.21
N LEU A 588 35.55 -24.07 11.10
CA LEU A 588 34.69 -25.10 10.48
C LEU A 588 35.06 -26.55 10.85
N ARG A 589 35.99 -26.72 11.80
CA ARG A 589 36.36 -28.03 12.38
C ARG A 589 36.18 -28.07 13.91
N ARG A 590 35.23 -27.31 14.44
CA ARG A 590 34.72 -27.46 15.80
C ARG A 590 33.20 -27.49 15.78
#